data_AF-G5QHG1-F1
#
_entry.id   AF-G5QHG1-F1
#
_cell.length_a   1.000
_cell.length_b   1.000
_cell.length_c   1.000
_cell.angle_alpha   90.00
_cell.angle_beta   90.00
_cell.angle_gamma   90.00
#
_symmetry.space_group_name_H-M   'P 1'
#
loop_
_entity.id
_entity.type
_entity.pdbx_description
1 polymer ?
#
loop_
_entity_poly.entity_id
_entity_poly.type
_entity_poly.pdbx_seq_one_letter_code
_entity_poly.pdbx_strand_id
1 'polypeptide(L)'
;MQILSGQGKAPAKAPDVRPEIIVLREPGATWGNYLQHQKTSNHSLHNLYNLQRDLLTVAATVLGKQDPVLTSMANQMELAKVKADRPATKQEEAAAKALKKNLIELIAARTQQQNGLPAKEAHRFAAVAFRDAQVKQLNNQPWQTIKNTLTHNGHHYTNTQLPAAEMKIGAKDIFPSAYQGKGVCSWDTRNIHHANNLWMSTVSVHEDGKDKTLFCGIRHGVLSPYHEKDPLLRQVGAENKAKEVLTAALFSKPELLNRALEGEAVSLKLVSVGLLTASNIFGKEGTMVEDQMRAWQSLTQPGKMIHLKIRNKDGDLQTVKIKPDVAAFNVGVNELALKLGFGLKASDRYNAEALHQLLGNDLRPEARPGGWVGEWLAQYPDNYEVVNTLARQIKDIWKNNLHHKDGGEPYKLAQRLAMLAHEIDAVPAWNCKSGKDRTGMMDSEIKREHISLHQTHMLSAPGSLPDSGGQKIFQKVLLNSGNLEIQKQNTGGAGNKVMKNLSPEVLNLSYQKRVGDENIWQSVKGISSLITS
;
A
#
# COMPACT_ATOMS: atom_id res chain seq x y z
N MET A 1 -53.45 -43.87 58.02
CA MET A 1 -52.47 -44.63 58.82
C MET A 1 -51.93 -45.73 57.92
N GLN A 2 -50.61 -45.84 57.76
CA GLN A 2 -49.86 -47.01 57.24
C GLN A 2 -50.09 -47.46 55.76
N ILE A 3 -49.06 -47.47 54.88
CA ILE A 3 -47.99 -48.48 54.62
C ILE A 3 -48.32 -49.37 53.38
N LEU A 4 -47.41 -49.31 52.38
CA LEU A 4 -47.03 -50.31 51.34
C LEU A 4 -48.13 -50.81 50.36
N SER A 5 -47.90 -51.22 49.11
CA SER A 5 -46.74 -51.42 48.23
C SER A 5 -47.31 -51.78 46.84
N GLY A 6 -46.59 -51.53 45.75
CA GLY A 6 -46.96 -52.10 44.44
C GLY A 6 -46.14 -51.55 43.28
N GLN A 7 -45.25 -52.40 42.76
CA GLN A 7 -44.22 -52.12 41.76
C GLN A 7 -44.79 -51.81 40.36
N GLY A 8 -44.14 -50.89 39.64
CA GLY A 8 -44.27 -50.68 38.20
C GLY A 8 -42.92 -50.31 37.59
N LYS A 9 -42.44 -51.13 36.64
CA LYS A 9 -41.08 -51.19 36.09
C LYS A 9 -40.57 -49.87 35.47
N ALA A 10 -39.29 -49.58 35.69
CA ALA A 10 -38.54 -48.57 34.93
C ALA A 10 -38.27 -49.04 33.48
N PRO A 11 -38.31 -48.15 32.47
CA PRO A 11 -37.97 -48.51 31.10
C PRO A 11 -36.48 -48.82 30.96
N ALA A 12 -36.18 -49.81 30.10
CA ALA A 12 -34.83 -50.29 29.81
C ALA A 12 -33.90 -49.17 29.32
N LYS A 13 -32.65 -49.19 29.80
CA LYS A 13 -31.56 -48.33 29.30
C LYS A 13 -31.37 -48.56 27.79
N ALA A 14 -31.32 -47.49 27.02
CA ALA A 14 -30.88 -47.53 25.62
C ALA A 14 -29.46 -48.12 25.54
N PRO A 15 -29.15 -48.94 24.52
CA PRO A 15 -27.82 -49.51 24.36
C PRO A 15 -26.77 -48.43 24.11
N ASP A 16 -25.58 -48.66 24.65
CA ASP A 16 -24.38 -47.81 24.56
C ASP A 16 -23.88 -47.78 23.09
N VAL A 17 -24.53 -46.97 22.24
CA VAL A 17 -24.13 -46.80 20.84
C VAL A 17 -22.85 -45.96 20.80
N ARG A 18 -21.70 -46.64 20.78
CA ARG A 18 -20.41 -45.99 20.50
C ARG A 18 -20.25 -45.86 18.98
N PRO A 19 -19.91 -44.68 18.46
CA PRO A 19 -19.63 -44.51 17.04
C PRO A 19 -18.43 -45.36 16.65
N GLU A 20 -18.52 -46.01 15.49
CA GLU A 20 -17.39 -46.71 14.89
C GLU A 20 -16.37 -45.67 14.40
N ILE A 21 -15.19 -45.64 15.02
CA ILE A 21 -14.11 -44.72 14.66
C ILE A 21 -13.09 -45.50 13.85
N ILE A 22 -13.06 -45.27 12.54
CA ILE A 22 -12.03 -45.81 11.64
C ILE A 22 -11.04 -44.67 11.35
N VAL A 23 -9.80 -44.81 11.85
CA VAL A 23 -8.71 -43.88 11.55
C VAL A 23 -7.97 -44.37 10.30
N LEU A 24 -8.21 -43.71 9.17
CA LEU A 24 -7.47 -43.98 7.94
C LEU A 24 -6.05 -43.40 8.06
N ARG A 25 -5.05 -44.29 8.18
CA ARG A 25 -3.64 -43.89 8.23
C ARG A 25 -3.08 -43.85 6.82
N GLU A 26 -2.59 -42.69 6.40
CA GLU A 26 -1.89 -42.51 5.13
C GLU A 26 -0.38 -42.35 5.38
N PRO A 27 0.49 -43.09 4.68
CA PRO A 27 1.93 -42.90 4.78
C PRO A 27 2.36 -41.59 4.08
N GLY A 28 3.21 -40.80 4.75
CA GLY A 28 3.80 -39.57 4.20
C GLY A 28 3.19 -38.28 4.76
N ALA A 29 3.53 -37.14 4.15
CA ALA A 29 3.10 -35.80 4.58
C ALA A 29 1.79 -35.39 3.90
N THR A 30 0.67 -36.07 4.20
CA THR A 30 -0.62 -35.82 3.54
C THR A 30 -1.46 -34.69 4.16
N TRP A 31 -1.02 -34.14 5.30
CA TRP A 31 -1.73 -33.07 6.05
C TRP A 31 -2.08 -31.84 5.23
N GLY A 32 -1.28 -31.51 4.21
CA GLY A 32 -1.54 -30.37 3.31
C GLY A 32 -2.87 -30.47 2.58
N ASN A 33 -3.36 -31.67 2.31
CA ASN A 33 -4.61 -31.93 1.60
C ASN A 33 -5.86 -31.56 2.43
N TYR A 34 -5.70 -31.40 3.75
CA TYR A 34 -6.79 -31.12 4.68
C TYR A 34 -6.84 -29.67 5.14
N LEU A 35 -5.96 -28.80 4.61
CA LEU A 35 -5.97 -27.38 4.94
C LEU A 35 -7.20 -26.70 4.35
N GLN A 36 -7.90 -25.92 5.18
CA GLN A 36 -9.04 -25.13 4.71
C GLN A 36 -8.55 -23.74 4.29
N HIS A 37 -8.77 -23.38 3.03
CA HIS A 37 -8.30 -22.10 2.47
C HIS A 37 -9.41 -21.06 2.27
N GLN A 38 -10.66 -21.36 2.65
CA GLN A 38 -11.78 -20.41 2.54
C GLN A 38 -11.68 -19.31 3.61
N LYS A 39 -11.49 -18.06 3.17
CA LYS A 39 -11.58 -16.87 4.04
C LYS A 39 -13.04 -16.60 4.36
N THR A 40 -13.43 -16.78 5.62
CA THR A 40 -14.84 -16.66 6.06
C THR A 40 -15.11 -15.46 6.96
N SER A 41 -14.07 -14.74 7.46
CA SER A 41 -14.31 -13.74 8.51
C SER A 41 -13.40 -12.51 8.56
N ASN A 42 -13.98 -11.41 9.05
CA ASN A 42 -13.27 -10.24 9.59
C ASN A 42 -12.29 -10.69 10.69
N HIS A 43 -11.06 -10.16 10.71
CA HIS A 43 -10.02 -10.56 11.69
C HIS A 43 -9.76 -12.07 11.75
N SER A 44 -9.57 -12.68 10.59
CA SER A 44 -9.24 -14.11 10.41
C SER A 44 -8.17 -14.62 11.38
N LEU A 45 -8.49 -15.71 12.08
CA LEU A 45 -7.56 -16.46 12.91
C LEU A 45 -6.40 -17.03 12.06
N HIS A 46 -6.69 -17.47 10.83
CA HIS A 46 -5.65 -17.91 9.90
C HIS A 46 -4.64 -16.80 9.57
N ASN A 47 -5.07 -15.54 9.50
CA ASN A 47 -4.16 -14.40 9.35
C ASN A 47 -3.26 -14.22 10.57
N LEU A 48 -3.75 -14.48 11.79
CA LEU A 48 -2.89 -14.48 12.99
C LEU A 48 -1.86 -15.60 12.94
N TYR A 49 -2.26 -16.81 12.56
CA TYR A 49 -1.34 -17.93 12.43
C TYR A 49 -0.24 -17.65 11.40
N ASN A 50 -0.58 -17.03 10.27
CA ASN A 50 0.42 -16.57 9.29
C ASN A 50 1.42 -15.58 9.92
N LEU A 51 0.93 -14.55 10.62
CA LEU A 51 1.79 -13.58 11.28
C LEU A 51 2.71 -14.25 12.33
N GLN A 52 2.15 -15.13 13.16
CA GLN A 52 2.91 -15.81 14.21
C GLN A 52 3.97 -16.75 13.63
N ARG A 53 3.62 -17.53 12.60
CA ARG A 53 4.56 -18.37 11.85
C ARG A 53 5.72 -17.55 11.29
N ASP A 54 5.42 -16.42 10.67
CA ASP A 54 6.43 -15.56 10.06
C ASP A 54 7.37 -14.99 11.13
N LEU A 55 6.84 -14.54 12.28
CA LEU A 55 7.65 -14.06 13.42
C LEU A 55 8.54 -15.16 14.02
N LEU A 56 8.02 -16.39 14.16
CA LEU A 56 8.76 -17.55 14.63
C LEU A 56 9.91 -17.90 13.67
N THR A 57 9.66 -17.84 12.37
CA THR A 57 10.66 -18.09 11.33
C THR A 57 11.79 -17.06 11.35
N VAL A 58 11.46 -15.78 11.59
CA VAL A 58 12.46 -14.72 11.80
C VAL A 58 13.32 -15.02 13.02
N ALA A 59 12.71 -15.35 14.16
CA ALA A 59 13.44 -15.65 15.38
C ALA A 59 14.37 -16.86 15.24
N ALA A 60 13.88 -17.94 14.60
CA ALA A 60 14.67 -19.11 14.28
C ALA A 60 15.86 -18.75 13.37
N THR A 61 15.68 -17.84 12.41
CA THR A 61 16.79 -17.38 11.56
C THR A 61 17.87 -16.64 12.35
N VAL A 62 17.47 -15.79 13.30
CA VAL A 62 18.42 -15.03 14.14
C VAL A 62 19.24 -15.94 15.07
N LEU A 63 18.60 -16.96 15.66
CA LEU A 63 19.26 -17.91 16.56
C LEU A 63 20.09 -18.98 15.81
N GLY A 64 20.18 -18.89 14.48
CA GLY A 64 20.71 -19.92 13.61
C GLY A 64 19.64 -20.96 13.30
N LYS A 65 19.67 -21.51 12.07
CA LYS A 65 18.69 -22.48 11.50
C LYS A 65 18.59 -23.83 12.27
N GLN A 66 18.98 -23.86 13.53
CA GLN A 66 19.11 -25.02 14.41
C GLN A 66 18.30 -24.86 15.70
N ASP A 67 17.35 -23.93 15.79
CA ASP A 67 16.31 -24.03 16.83
C ASP A 67 15.14 -24.87 16.31
N PRO A 68 15.15 -26.21 16.55
CA PRO A 68 14.09 -27.10 16.08
C PRO A 68 12.75 -26.78 16.73
N VAL A 69 12.74 -26.17 17.93
CA VAL A 69 11.51 -25.84 18.65
C VAL A 69 10.78 -24.70 17.95
N LEU A 70 11.47 -23.59 17.65
CA LEU A 70 10.85 -22.47 16.94
C LEU A 70 10.39 -22.85 15.53
N THR A 71 11.17 -23.70 14.84
CA THR A 71 10.80 -24.24 13.53
C THR A 71 9.56 -25.14 13.62
N SER A 72 9.51 -26.03 14.63
CA SER A 72 8.35 -26.88 14.89
C SER A 72 7.10 -26.06 15.24
N MET A 73 7.24 -25.02 16.06
CA MET A 73 6.13 -24.11 16.39
C MET A 73 5.62 -23.37 15.14
N ALA A 74 6.50 -22.93 14.25
CA ALA A 74 6.10 -22.32 12.99
C ALA A 74 5.29 -23.31 12.13
N ASN A 75 5.73 -24.57 12.03
CA ASN A 75 5.00 -25.62 11.31
C ASN A 75 3.62 -25.91 11.95
N GLN A 76 3.53 -25.88 13.28
CA GLN A 76 2.26 -26.03 13.99
C GLN A 76 1.26 -24.91 13.66
N MET A 77 1.71 -23.67 13.45
CA MET A 77 0.83 -22.58 13.02
C MET A 77 0.23 -22.85 11.63
N GLU A 78 0.95 -23.54 10.75
CA GLU A 78 0.41 -23.95 9.46
C GLU A 78 -0.61 -25.09 9.61
N LEU A 79 -0.28 -26.12 10.39
CA LEU A 79 -1.16 -27.26 10.66
C LEU A 79 -2.45 -26.86 11.40
N ALA A 80 -2.42 -25.78 12.19
CA ALA A 80 -3.60 -25.27 12.88
C ALA A 80 -4.72 -24.84 11.91
N LYS A 81 -4.41 -24.60 10.63
CA LYS A 81 -5.38 -24.22 9.58
C LYS A 81 -6.19 -25.38 9.00
N VAL A 82 -5.99 -26.61 9.50
CA VAL A 82 -6.94 -27.71 9.25
C VAL A 82 -8.33 -27.36 9.82
N LYS A 83 -8.37 -26.56 10.90
CA LYS A 83 -9.62 -26.02 11.43
C LYS A 83 -10.11 -24.86 10.55
N ALA A 84 -11.43 -24.81 10.38
CA ALA A 84 -12.10 -23.72 9.67
C ALA A 84 -11.68 -22.35 10.21
N ASP A 85 -11.51 -21.40 9.30
CA ASP A 85 -11.21 -20.02 9.67
C ASP A 85 -12.41 -19.40 10.40
N ARG A 86 -12.10 -18.51 11.34
CA ARG A 86 -13.09 -17.78 12.14
C ARG A 86 -12.51 -16.45 12.61
N PRO A 87 -13.35 -15.52 13.11
CA PRO A 87 -12.84 -14.34 13.80
C PRO A 87 -11.93 -14.76 14.95
N ALA A 88 -10.77 -14.13 15.05
CA ALA A 88 -9.90 -14.26 16.20
C ALA A 88 -10.56 -13.67 17.46
N THR A 89 -10.31 -14.30 18.60
CA THR A 89 -10.70 -13.77 19.90
C THR A 89 -9.72 -12.68 20.35
N LYS A 90 -10.16 -11.80 21.25
CA LYS A 90 -9.27 -10.78 21.85
C LYS A 90 -8.04 -11.38 22.55
N GLN A 91 -8.16 -12.59 23.10
CA GLN A 91 -7.04 -13.29 23.74
C GLN A 91 -6.01 -13.75 22.70
N GLU A 92 -6.46 -14.30 21.57
CA GLU A 92 -5.58 -14.70 20.47
C GLU A 92 -4.87 -13.50 19.84
N GLU A 93 -5.58 -12.39 19.65
CA GLU A 93 -4.99 -11.13 19.18
C GLU A 93 -3.93 -10.59 20.16
N ALA A 94 -4.22 -10.60 21.46
CA ALA A 94 -3.28 -10.17 22.49
C ALA A 94 -2.01 -11.04 22.51
N ALA A 95 -2.17 -12.36 22.38
CA ALA A 95 -1.06 -13.30 22.29
C ALA A 95 -0.22 -13.06 21.03
N ALA A 96 -0.85 -12.87 19.87
CA ALA A 96 -0.14 -12.54 18.63
C ALA A 96 0.63 -11.21 18.73
N LYS A 97 0.05 -10.19 19.38
CA LYS A 97 0.69 -8.90 19.61
C LYS A 97 1.92 -8.99 20.52
N ALA A 98 1.86 -9.83 21.55
CA ALA A 98 2.96 -10.03 22.50
C ALA A 98 4.11 -10.86 21.91
N LEU A 99 3.84 -11.73 20.93
CA LEU A 99 4.79 -12.70 20.41
C LEU A 99 6.12 -12.07 19.93
N LYS A 100 6.07 -10.97 19.16
CA LYS A 100 7.30 -10.30 18.68
C LYS A 100 8.22 -9.89 19.84
N LYS A 101 7.65 -9.32 20.91
CA LYS A 101 8.40 -8.93 22.11
C LYS A 101 9.01 -10.16 22.80
N ASN A 102 8.20 -11.21 23.01
CA ASN A 102 8.66 -12.44 23.67
C ASN A 102 9.80 -13.13 22.89
N LEU A 103 9.74 -13.10 21.55
CA LEU A 103 10.81 -13.66 20.71
C LEU A 103 12.09 -12.84 20.79
N ILE A 104 12.01 -11.51 20.85
CA ILE A 104 13.19 -10.65 21.06
C ILE A 104 13.81 -10.91 22.43
N GLU A 105 12.99 -11.06 23.48
CA GLU A 105 13.46 -11.41 24.83
C GLU A 105 14.14 -12.78 24.87
N LEU A 106 13.57 -13.78 24.19
CA LEU A 106 14.20 -15.10 24.03
C LEU A 106 15.57 -15.00 23.36
N ILE A 107 15.67 -14.24 22.27
CA ILE A 107 16.94 -14.03 21.56
C ILE A 107 17.96 -13.33 22.46
N ALA A 108 17.53 -12.31 23.18
CA ALA A 108 18.38 -11.57 24.11
C ALA A 108 18.94 -12.47 25.21
N ALA A 109 18.09 -13.30 25.84
CA ALA A 109 18.50 -14.22 26.89
C ALA A 109 19.54 -15.24 26.39
N ARG A 110 19.33 -15.82 25.20
CA ARG A 110 20.31 -16.75 24.61
C ARG A 110 21.63 -16.07 24.24
N THR A 111 21.56 -14.86 23.68
CA THR A 111 22.75 -14.08 23.34
C THR A 111 23.56 -13.77 24.60
N GLN A 112 22.90 -13.40 25.71
CA GLN A 112 23.55 -13.18 26.99
C GLN A 112 24.23 -14.45 27.52
N GLN A 113 23.56 -15.60 27.44
CA GLN A 113 24.12 -16.89 27.89
C GLN A 113 25.34 -17.31 27.06
N GLN A 114 25.31 -17.12 25.74
CA GLN A 114 26.38 -17.57 24.84
C GLN A 114 27.58 -16.62 24.82
N ASN A 115 27.33 -15.31 24.85
CA ASN A 115 28.36 -14.29 24.59
C ASN A 115 28.73 -13.46 25.83
N GLY A 116 28.10 -13.71 26.98
CA GLY A 116 28.36 -12.96 28.22
C GLY A 116 27.98 -11.48 28.18
N LEU A 117 27.19 -11.04 27.19
CA LEU A 117 26.82 -9.63 27.02
C LEU A 117 25.94 -9.12 28.18
N PRO A 118 26.08 -7.86 28.62
CA PRO A 118 25.13 -7.24 29.53
C PRO A 118 23.70 -7.27 28.98
N ALA A 119 22.70 -7.48 29.84
CA ALA A 119 21.30 -7.69 29.43
C ALA A 119 20.75 -6.59 28.50
N LYS A 120 21.08 -5.32 28.76
CA LYS A 120 20.64 -4.18 27.93
C LYS A 120 21.26 -4.22 26.52
N GLU A 121 22.51 -4.64 26.41
CA GLU A 121 23.21 -4.76 25.14
C GLU A 121 22.72 -5.97 24.35
N ALA A 122 22.52 -7.11 25.02
CA ALA A 122 21.92 -8.30 24.44
C ALA A 122 20.51 -8.02 23.88
N HIS A 123 19.69 -7.27 24.62
CA HIS A 123 18.37 -6.86 24.13
C HIS A 123 18.44 -5.92 22.92
N ARG A 124 19.35 -4.93 22.94
CA ARG A 124 19.56 -4.04 21.80
C ARG A 124 20.01 -4.82 20.56
N PHE A 125 20.95 -5.75 20.73
CA PHE A 125 21.39 -6.64 19.67
C PHE A 125 20.23 -7.47 19.12
N ALA A 126 19.48 -8.15 20.00
CA ALA A 126 18.34 -8.98 19.62
C ALA A 126 17.27 -8.23 18.82
N ALA A 127 16.92 -7.01 19.26
CA ALA A 127 15.93 -6.17 18.57
C ALA A 127 16.40 -5.76 17.16
N VAL A 128 17.68 -5.40 17.00
CA VAL A 128 18.26 -5.07 15.70
C VAL A 128 18.33 -6.30 14.79
N ALA A 129 18.87 -7.41 15.30
CA ALA A 129 19.01 -8.65 14.55
C ALA A 129 17.65 -9.20 14.09
N PHE A 130 16.64 -9.17 14.96
CA PHE A 130 15.27 -9.56 14.61
C PHE A 130 14.70 -8.68 13.50
N ARG A 131 14.83 -7.36 13.63
CA ARG A 131 14.33 -6.43 12.61
C ARG A 131 15.02 -6.65 11.26
N ASP A 132 16.34 -6.79 11.25
CA ASP A 132 17.10 -6.94 10.02
C ASP A 132 16.81 -8.31 9.35
N ALA A 133 16.66 -9.37 10.14
CA ALA A 133 16.19 -10.68 9.66
C ALA A 133 14.76 -10.62 9.11
N GLN A 134 13.87 -9.86 9.77
CA GLN A 134 12.49 -9.66 9.32
C GLN A 134 12.42 -8.93 7.97
N VAL A 135 13.18 -7.85 7.82
CA VAL A 135 13.32 -7.12 6.54
C VAL A 135 13.86 -8.06 5.46
N LYS A 136 14.90 -8.84 5.77
CA LYS A 136 15.47 -9.81 4.83
C LYS A 136 14.47 -10.87 4.42
N GLN A 137 13.65 -11.39 5.33
CA GLN A 137 12.60 -12.35 5.01
C GLN A 137 11.54 -11.74 4.08
N LEU A 138 11.03 -10.55 4.42
CA LEU A 138 10.01 -9.86 3.62
C LEU A 138 10.51 -9.46 2.22
N ASN A 139 11.78 -9.06 2.10
CA ASN A 139 12.40 -8.72 0.82
C ASN A 139 12.82 -9.96 0.00
N ASN A 140 12.83 -11.16 0.58
CA ASN A 140 13.15 -12.39 -0.15
C ASN A 140 11.94 -13.18 -0.62
N GLN A 141 10.72 -12.80 -0.19
CA GLN A 141 9.52 -13.41 -0.71
C GLN A 141 9.24 -12.94 -2.16
N PRO A 142 8.65 -13.78 -3.01
CA PRO A 142 8.23 -13.37 -4.34
C PRO A 142 7.20 -12.24 -4.29
N TRP A 143 7.37 -11.23 -5.14
CA TRP A 143 6.36 -10.21 -5.40
C TRP A 143 5.82 -10.43 -6.80
N GLN A 144 4.55 -10.80 -6.88
CA GLN A 144 3.85 -11.12 -8.12
C GLN A 144 2.76 -10.09 -8.40
N THR A 145 2.38 -9.97 -9.67
CA THR A 145 1.21 -9.20 -10.08
C THR A 145 -0.02 -9.66 -9.31
N ILE A 146 -0.69 -8.70 -8.67
CA ILE A 146 -1.97 -8.93 -8.01
C ILE A 146 -3.05 -8.48 -8.99
N LYS A 147 -3.89 -9.41 -9.43
CA LYS A 147 -5.02 -9.16 -10.33
C LYS A 147 -6.31 -9.59 -9.64
N ASN A 148 -7.14 -8.62 -9.29
CA ASN A 148 -8.41 -8.83 -8.62
C ASN A 148 -9.54 -8.16 -9.43
N THR A 149 -10.73 -8.75 -9.39
CA THR A 149 -11.87 -8.26 -10.18
C THR A 149 -13.00 -7.80 -9.28
N LEU A 150 -13.80 -6.85 -9.74
CA LEU A 150 -15.07 -6.50 -9.12
C LEU A 150 -16.14 -6.23 -10.17
N THR A 151 -17.40 -6.51 -9.84
CA THR A 151 -18.55 -6.22 -10.69
C THR A 151 -19.45 -5.19 -10.03
N HIS A 152 -19.92 -4.21 -10.80
CA HIS A 152 -20.91 -3.23 -10.34
C HIS A 152 -21.77 -2.76 -11.51
N ASN A 153 -23.09 -2.74 -11.33
CA ASN A 153 -24.09 -2.35 -12.33
C ASN A 153 -23.89 -3.04 -13.70
N GLY A 154 -23.57 -4.34 -13.71
CA GLY A 154 -23.34 -5.11 -14.94
C GLY A 154 -21.94 -5.00 -15.53
N HIS A 155 -21.14 -4.02 -15.15
CA HIS A 155 -19.77 -3.85 -15.65
C HIS A 155 -18.76 -4.66 -14.84
N HIS A 156 -17.77 -5.22 -15.54
CA HIS A 156 -16.67 -5.99 -14.95
C HIS A 156 -15.38 -5.19 -14.98
N TYR A 157 -14.81 -4.94 -13.80
CA TYR A 157 -13.58 -4.18 -13.63
C TYR A 157 -12.44 -5.06 -13.15
N THR A 158 -11.26 -4.84 -13.70
CA THR A 158 -10.02 -5.48 -13.31
C THR A 158 -9.09 -4.48 -12.66
N ASN A 159 -8.70 -4.75 -11.42
CA ASN A 159 -7.65 -4.03 -10.70
C ASN A 159 -6.34 -4.81 -10.79
N THR A 160 -5.28 -4.17 -11.29
CA THR A 160 -3.96 -4.80 -11.37
C THR A 160 -2.93 -3.97 -10.61
N GLN A 161 -2.14 -4.64 -9.78
CA GLN A 161 -0.96 -4.08 -9.12
C GLN A 161 0.27 -4.83 -9.64
N LEU A 162 1.07 -4.18 -10.48
CA LEU A 162 2.29 -4.73 -11.05
C LEU A 162 3.50 -4.29 -10.20
N PRO A 163 4.22 -5.20 -9.52
CA PRO A 163 5.41 -4.84 -8.76
C PRO A 163 6.56 -4.46 -9.67
N ALA A 164 7.52 -3.68 -9.16
CA ALA A 164 8.74 -3.33 -9.88
C ALA A 164 9.47 -4.55 -10.49
N ALA A 165 9.51 -5.68 -9.78
CA ALA A 165 10.09 -6.94 -10.29
C ALA A 165 9.43 -7.53 -11.53
N GLU A 166 8.21 -7.12 -11.85
CA GLU A 166 7.46 -7.59 -13.03
C GLU A 166 7.25 -6.49 -14.07
N MET A 167 7.80 -5.29 -13.85
CA MET A 167 7.97 -4.29 -14.91
C MET A 167 9.07 -4.77 -15.87
N LYS A 168 8.66 -5.47 -16.93
CA LYS A 168 9.56 -6.20 -17.84
C LYS A 168 9.20 -5.90 -19.29
N ILE A 169 10.21 -5.68 -20.12
CA ILE A 169 10.10 -5.63 -21.59
C ILE A 169 10.46 -7.00 -22.18
N GLY A 170 11.39 -7.72 -21.55
CA GLY A 170 11.78 -9.08 -21.88
C GLY A 170 11.70 -10.00 -20.66
N ALA A 171 12.67 -10.90 -20.49
CA ALA A 171 12.65 -11.86 -19.36
C ALA A 171 12.98 -11.22 -17.99
N LYS A 172 13.78 -10.14 -18.00
CA LYS A 172 14.31 -9.45 -16.81
C LYS A 172 13.57 -8.13 -16.56
N ASP A 173 13.54 -7.70 -15.29
CA ASP A 173 12.99 -6.39 -14.94
C ASP A 173 13.83 -5.24 -15.51
N ILE A 174 13.16 -4.12 -15.77
CA ILE A 174 13.70 -2.96 -16.50
C ILE A 174 14.76 -2.17 -15.72
N PHE A 175 14.99 -2.48 -14.45
CA PHE A 175 15.81 -1.69 -13.55
C PHE A 175 17.32 -2.04 -13.67
N PRO A 176 18.21 -1.07 -13.39
CA PRO A 176 19.66 -1.28 -13.45
C PRO A 176 20.12 -2.33 -12.44
N SER A 177 19.69 -2.17 -11.18
CA SER A 177 19.73 -3.21 -10.17
C SER A 177 18.46 -4.04 -10.31
N ALA A 178 18.59 -5.33 -10.55
CA ALA A 178 17.44 -6.18 -10.75
C ALA A 178 16.73 -6.48 -9.42
N TYR A 179 15.39 -6.43 -9.41
CA TYR A 179 14.60 -6.87 -8.26
C TYR A 179 14.51 -8.40 -8.15
N GLN A 180 14.81 -9.14 -9.23
CA GLN A 180 14.91 -10.61 -9.24
C GLN A 180 13.62 -11.32 -8.75
N GLY A 181 12.44 -10.83 -9.15
CA GLY A 181 11.16 -11.42 -8.75
C GLY A 181 10.74 -11.10 -7.30
N LYS A 182 11.46 -10.21 -6.62
CA LYS A 182 11.21 -9.81 -5.23
C LYS A 182 10.77 -8.34 -5.14
N GLY A 183 10.63 -7.82 -3.93
CA GLY A 183 10.40 -6.40 -3.73
C GLY A 183 11.14 -5.85 -2.53
N VAL A 184 11.02 -4.54 -2.33
CA VAL A 184 11.61 -3.85 -1.19
C VAL A 184 10.49 -3.38 -0.28
N CYS A 185 10.35 -4.05 0.86
CA CYS A 185 9.30 -3.78 1.83
C CYS A 185 9.47 -2.41 2.50
N SER A 186 8.38 -1.92 3.07
CA SER A 186 8.34 -0.63 3.76
C SER A 186 9.21 -0.51 5.01
N TRP A 187 9.76 -1.61 5.51
CA TRP A 187 10.67 -1.62 6.67
C TRP A 187 12.15 -1.51 6.28
N ASP A 188 12.48 -1.65 4.99
CA ASP A 188 13.84 -1.41 4.47
C ASP A 188 14.14 0.08 4.30
N THR A 189 14.06 0.79 5.42
CA THR A 189 14.10 2.26 5.54
C THR A 189 15.47 2.89 5.28
N ARG A 190 16.50 2.06 5.05
CA ARG A 190 17.88 2.50 4.73
C ARG A 190 18.26 2.20 3.28
N ASN A 191 17.41 1.52 2.52
CA ASN A 191 17.73 1.16 1.14
C ASN A 191 18.03 2.41 0.31
N ILE A 192 19.21 2.49 -0.31
CA ILE A 192 19.63 3.60 -1.17
C ILE A 192 19.59 3.26 -2.67
N HIS A 193 19.23 2.02 -2.99
CA HIS A 193 19.23 1.50 -4.36
C HIS A 193 17.83 1.48 -4.95
N HIS A 194 16.88 0.96 -4.17
CA HIS A 194 15.53 0.67 -4.63
C HIS A 194 14.47 1.53 -3.95
N ALA A 195 13.49 1.98 -4.73
CA ALA A 195 12.26 2.55 -4.24
C ALA A 195 11.51 1.50 -3.43
N ASN A 196 11.25 1.83 -2.17
CA ASN A 196 10.46 0.96 -1.31
C ASN A 196 9.03 0.87 -1.87
N ASN A 197 8.49 -0.34 -1.92
CA ASN A 197 7.10 -0.60 -2.22
C ASN A 197 6.64 0.06 -3.53
N LEU A 198 7.44 -0.09 -4.59
CA LEU A 198 7.20 0.45 -5.93
C LEU A 198 6.27 -0.49 -6.74
N TRP A 199 5.14 0.07 -7.17
CA TRP A 199 4.10 -0.61 -7.95
C TRP A 199 3.56 0.30 -9.05
N MET A 200 3.10 -0.31 -10.15
CA MET A 200 2.17 0.33 -11.08
C MET A 200 0.76 -0.18 -10.78
N SER A 201 -0.16 0.73 -10.48
CA SER A 201 -1.55 0.43 -10.15
C SER A 201 -2.45 0.82 -11.31
N THR A 202 -3.34 -0.08 -11.70
CA THR A 202 -4.31 0.14 -12.77
C THR A 202 -5.71 -0.28 -12.37
N VAL A 203 -6.71 0.37 -12.97
CA VAL A 203 -8.07 -0.14 -13.06
C VAL A 203 -8.51 -0.08 -14.52
N SER A 204 -9.13 -1.16 -14.99
CA SER A 204 -9.61 -1.32 -16.35
C SER A 204 -11.03 -1.89 -16.35
N VAL A 205 -11.75 -1.69 -17.44
CA VAL A 205 -13.07 -2.26 -17.69
C VAL A 205 -13.02 -3.08 -18.98
N HIS A 206 -13.72 -4.22 -19.01
CA HIS A 206 -13.86 -5.02 -20.22
C HIS A 206 -15.17 -4.67 -20.93
N GLU A 207 -15.09 -4.01 -22.08
CA GLU A 207 -16.24 -3.57 -22.87
C GLU A 207 -15.94 -3.72 -24.37
N ASP A 208 -16.96 -4.02 -25.16
CA ASP A 208 -16.83 -4.21 -26.62
C ASP A 208 -15.71 -5.20 -27.03
N GLY A 209 -15.52 -6.24 -26.20
CA GLY A 209 -14.50 -7.28 -26.40
C GLY A 209 -13.06 -6.82 -26.16
N LYS A 210 -12.84 -5.64 -25.56
CA LYS A 210 -11.51 -5.07 -25.29
C LYS A 210 -11.40 -4.58 -23.85
N ASP A 211 -10.19 -4.68 -23.30
CA ASP A 211 -9.87 -4.08 -22.01
C ASP A 211 -9.52 -2.59 -22.22
N LYS A 212 -10.33 -1.70 -21.65
CA LYS A 212 -10.07 -0.27 -21.60
C LYS A 212 -9.48 0.11 -20.25
N THR A 213 -8.29 0.72 -20.25
CA THR A 213 -7.70 1.26 -19.01
C THR A 213 -8.46 2.52 -18.61
N LEU A 214 -8.99 2.56 -17.38
CA LEU A 214 -9.64 3.73 -16.81
C LEU A 214 -8.67 4.61 -16.02
N PHE A 215 -7.63 4.01 -15.43
CA PHE A 215 -6.57 4.74 -14.74
C PHE A 215 -5.30 3.90 -14.67
N CYS A 216 -4.14 4.57 -14.75
CA CYS A 216 -2.81 3.97 -14.52
C CYS A 216 -1.91 4.97 -13.80
N GLY A 217 -1.16 4.52 -12.80
CA GLY A 217 -0.16 5.35 -12.14
C GLY A 217 0.80 4.60 -11.22
N ILE A 218 1.77 5.32 -10.68
CA ILE A 218 2.91 4.77 -9.93
C ILE A 218 2.75 5.00 -8.43
N ARG A 219 2.71 3.93 -7.65
CA ARG A 219 2.63 3.96 -6.18
C ARG A 219 3.97 3.59 -5.57
N HIS A 220 4.45 4.39 -4.61
CA HIS A 220 5.72 4.11 -3.94
C HIS A 220 5.77 4.59 -2.48
N GLY A 221 6.79 4.15 -1.73
CA GLY A 221 7.20 4.74 -0.46
C GLY A 221 7.98 6.04 -0.65
N VAL A 222 8.13 6.84 0.40
CA VAL A 222 8.85 8.11 0.32
C VAL A 222 10.28 7.91 -0.19
N LEU A 223 10.77 8.85 -1.01
CA LEU A 223 12.10 8.73 -1.63
C LEU A 223 13.23 8.82 -0.59
N SER A 224 13.02 9.46 0.55
CA SER A 224 14.04 9.55 1.61
C SER A 224 14.35 8.17 2.22
N PRO A 225 15.60 7.67 2.18
CA PRO A 225 16.02 6.57 3.05
C PRO A 225 16.25 7.12 4.47
N TYR A 226 15.16 7.44 5.14
CA TYR A 226 15.13 8.30 6.34
C TYR A 226 15.78 7.72 7.62
N HIS A 227 16.25 6.47 7.57
CA HIS A 227 17.07 5.89 8.63
C HIS A 227 18.54 5.72 8.24
N GLU A 228 18.93 6.15 7.04
CA GLU A 228 20.33 6.36 6.67
C GLU A 228 20.85 7.60 7.42
N LYS A 229 21.99 7.42 8.08
CA LYS A 229 22.59 8.44 8.94
C LYS A 229 23.51 9.36 8.15
N ASP A 230 24.16 8.85 7.11
CA ASP A 230 25.00 9.64 6.23
C ASP A 230 24.11 10.54 5.34
N PRO A 231 24.19 11.88 5.46
CA PRO A 231 23.38 12.79 4.66
C PRO A 231 23.63 12.69 3.15
N LEU A 232 24.87 12.41 2.74
CA LEU A 232 25.24 12.28 1.33
C LEU A 232 24.65 11.00 0.75
N LEU A 233 24.79 9.87 1.44
CA LEU A 233 24.15 8.61 1.03
C LEU A 233 22.63 8.75 1.05
N ARG A 234 22.07 9.51 1.99
CA ARG A 234 20.62 9.76 2.03
C ARG A 234 20.14 10.54 0.81
N GLN A 235 20.88 11.57 0.39
CA GLN A 235 20.57 12.33 -0.81
C GLN A 235 20.72 11.47 -2.08
N VAL A 236 21.84 10.77 -2.24
CA VAL A 236 22.08 9.87 -3.38
C VAL A 236 21.00 8.79 -3.45
N GLY A 237 20.63 8.21 -2.30
CA GLY A 237 19.55 7.23 -2.22
C GLY A 237 18.20 7.79 -2.64
N ALA A 238 17.87 9.02 -2.24
CA ALA A 238 16.62 9.67 -2.66
C ALA A 238 16.58 9.91 -4.17
N GLU A 239 17.70 10.34 -4.78
CA GLU A 239 17.81 10.50 -6.23
C GLU A 239 17.74 9.17 -7.00
N ASN A 240 18.35 8.10 -6.49
CA ASN A 240 18.25 6.77 -7.11
C ASN A 240 16.80 6.27 -7.11
N LYS A 241 16.08 6.41 -5.99
CA LYS A 241 14.66 6.06 -5.91
C LYS A 241 13.81 6.92 -6.84
N ALA A 242 14.11 8.20 -6.96
CA ALA A 242 13.44 9.09 -7.91
C ALA A 242 13.62 8.61 -9.36
N LYS A 243 14.83 8.18 -9.73
CA LYS A 243 15.13 7.61 -11.05
C LYS A 243 14.39 6.29 -11.30
N GLU A 244 14.22 5.44 -10.29
CA GLU A 244 13.39 4.23 -10.44
C GLU A 244 11.91 4.58 -10.63
N VAL A 245 11.39 5.60 -9.93
CA VAL A 245 10.02 6.08 -10.16
C VAL A 245 9.87 6.64 -11.58
N LEU A 246 10.84 7.39 -12.10
CA LEU A 246 10.84 7.86 -13.49
C LEU A 246 10.95 6.70 -14.50
N THR A 247 11.71 5.66 -14.17
CA THR A 247 11.81 4.44 -14.99
C THR A 247 10.47 3.69 -15.05
N ALA A 248 9.80 3.53 -13.91
CA ALA A 248 8.46 2.95 -13.83
C ALA A 248 7.41 3.82 -14.55
N ALA A 249 7.53 5.14 -14.44
CA ALA A 249 6.66 6.08 -15.15
C ALA A 249 6.83 5.97 -16.67
N LEU A 250 8.07 5.90 -17.17
CA LEU A 250 8.32 5.68 -18.60
C LEU A 250 7.78 4.32 -19.06
N PHE A 251 7.95 3.26 -18.25
CA PHE A 251 7.37 1.94 -18.54
C PHE A 251 5.84 1.96 -18.66
N SER A 252 5.16 2.79 -17.88
CA SER A 252 3.70 2.97 -17.98
C SER A 252 3.23 3.66 -19.28
N LYS A 253 4.17 4.14 -20.11
CA LYS A 253 3.95 4.78 -21.42
C LYS A 253 4.70 4.00 -22.50
N PRO A 254 4.18 2.84 -22.98
CA PRO A 254 4.92 1.93 -23.86
C PRO A 254 5.47 2.59 -25.13
N GLU A 255 4.68 3.44 -25.79
CA GLU A 255 5.12 4.17 -26.99
C GLU A 255 6.28 5.13 -26.68
N LEU A 256 6.17 5.87 -25.57
CA LEU A 256 7.22 6.78 -25.12
C LEU A 256 8.52 6.04 -24.75
N LEU A 257 8.39 4.89 -24.09
CA LEU A 257 9.51 4.01 -23.75
C LEU A 257 10.19 3.45 -25.00
N ASN A 258 9.42 3.00 -26.00
CA ASN A 258 9.96 2.47 -27.24
C ASN A 258 10.80 3.52 -27.98
N ARG A 259 10.28 4.74 -28.14
CA ARG A 259 11.04 5.86 -28.72
C ARG A 259 12.33 6.16 -27.95
N ALA A 260 12.26 6.14 -26.62
CA ALA A 260 13.43 6.35 -25.78
C ALA A 260 14.50 5.26 -25.95
N LEU A 261 14.08 4.00 -26.13
CA LEU A 261 14.94 2.86 -26.44
C LEU A 261 15.45 2.87 -27.89
N GLU A 262 14.78 3.56 -28.80
CA GLU A 262 15.29 3.84 -30.15
C GLU A 262 16.31 4.99 -30.18
N GLY A 263 16.56 5.61 -29.02
CA GLY A 263 17.56 6.68 -28.85
C GLY A 263 17.00 8.09 -28.89
N GLU A 264 15.67 8.25 -29.05
CA GLU A 264 15.01 9.56 -29.00
C GLU A 264 15.14 10.16 -27.58
N ALA A 265 15.39 11.47 -27.51
CA ALA A 265 15.31 12.21 -26.26
C ALA A 265 13.84 12.54 -25.97
N VAL A 266 13.22 11.81 -25.05
CA VAL A 266 11.79 11.95 -24.78
C VAL A 266 11.49 12.87 -23.59
N SER A 267 10.39 13.61 -23.66
CA SER A 267 9.89 14.39 -22.52
C SER A 267 8.89 13.55 -21.69
N LEU A 268 9.03 13.57 -20.37
CA LEU A 268 8.18 12.81 -19.46
C LEU A 268 7.59 13.75 -18.39
N LYS A 269 6.30 14.05 -18.51
CA LYS A 269 5.53 14.80 -17.49
C LYS A 269 5.06 13.85 -16.39
N LEU A 270 5.32 14.20 -15.14
CA LEU A 270 4.91 13.41 -13.97
C LEU A 270 4.34 14.32 -12.87
N VAL A 271 3.21 13.92 -12.28
CA VAL A 271 2.65 14.59 -11.10
C VAL A 271 2.91 13.71 -9.88
N SER A 272 3.80 14.15 -8.99
CA SER A 272 4.17 13.41 -7.77
C SER A 272 3.38 13.96 -6.58
N VAL A 273 2.48 13.16 -5.99
CA VAL A 273 1.68 13.55 -4.83
C VAL A 273 2.16 12.82 -3.56
N GLY A 274 2.91 13.52 -2.72
CA GLY A 274 3.26 13.05 -1.38
C GLY A 274 2.08 13.16 -0.40
N LEU A 275 1.90 12.18 0.48
CA LEU A 275 0.82 12.13 1.47
C LEU A 275 1.30 12.32 2.92
N LEU A 276 2.49 12.92 3.07
CA LEU A 276 3.18 13.05 4.34
C LEU A 276 2.71 14.29 5.09
N THR A 277 2.74 14.24 6.41
CA THR A 277 2.63 15.44 7.24
C THR A 277 3.98 16.14 7.20
N ALA A 278 4.13 17.24 6.46
CA ALA A 278 5.40 17.95 6.30
C ALA A 278 5.80 18.71 7.58
N SER A 279 6.00 17.97 8.67
CA SER A 279 6.31 18.46 10.01
C SER A 279 7.23 17.46 10.71
N ASN A 280 8.09 17.98 11.57
CA ASN A 280 8.92 17.19 12.48
C ASN A 280 8.36 17.20 13.92
N ILE A 281 7.18 17.79 14.11
CA ILE A 281 6.45 17.73 15.38
C ILE A 281 5.83 16.33 15.48
N PHE A 282 6.20 15.56 16.49
CA PHE A 282 5.84 14.14 16.69
C PHE A 282 6.33 13.15 15.61
N GLY A 283 7.35 13.52 14.81
CA GLY A 283 7.87 12.66 13.75
C GLY A 283 9.06 13.25 13.00
N LYS A 284 9.41 12.66 11.85
CA LYS A 284 10.46 13.16 10.94
C LYS A 284 9.97 13.28 9.50
N GLU A 285 8.65 13.37 9.31
CA GLU A 285 8.06 13.41 7.96
C GLU A 285 8.38 14.73 7.23
N GLY A 286 8.64 15.82 7.95
CA GLY A 286 9.15 17.07 7.37
C GLY A 286 10.48 16.88 6.62
N THR A 287 11.49 16.29 7.26
CA THR A 287 12.78 15.99 6.60
C THR A 287 12.62 15.00 5.43
N MET A 288 11.69 14.04 5.53
CA MET A 288 11.44 13.10 4.43
C MET A 288 10.88 13.82 3.20
N VAL A 289 9.98 14.78 3.40
CA VAL A 289 9.44 15.61 2.32
C VAL A 289 10.54 16.48 1.72
N GLU A 290 11.38 17.11 2.54
CA GLU A 290 12.52 17.92 2.07
C GLU A 290 13.50 17.12 1.19
N ASP A 291 13.88 15.90 1.62
CA ASP A 291 14.74 15.02 0.82
C ASP A 291 14.10 14.65 -0.52
N GLN A 292 12.78 14.36 -0.52
CA GLN A 292 12.04 14.03 -1.74
C GLN A 292 11.94 15.22 -2.70
N MET A 293 11.63 16.42 -2.19
CA MET A 293 11.56 17.63 -3.02
C MET A 293 12.92 18.00 -3.60
N ARG A 294 14.01 17.84 -2.83
CA ARG A 294 15.38 18.02 -3.32
C ARG A 294 15.74 17.03 -4.42
N ALA A 295 15.35 15.77 -4.28
CA ALA A 295 15.59 14.76 -5.32
C ALA A 295 14.83 15.08 -6.62
N TRP A 296 13.60 15.61 -6.53
CA TRP A 296 12.90 16.08 -7.73
C TRP A 296 13.58 17.29 -8.35
N GLN A 297 13.89 18.31 -7.55
CA GLN A 297 14.56 19.52 -8.01
C GLN A 297 15.92 19.22 -8.67
N SER A 298 16.67 18.24 -8.17
CA SER A 298 17.95 17.87 -8.77
C SER A 298 17.80 17.17 -10.13
N LEU A 299 16.64 16.57 -10.42
CA LEU A 299 16.36 15.88 -11.68
C LEU A 299 15.64 16.76 -12.72
N THR A 300 14.90 17.78 -12.31
CA THR A 300 13.99 18.56 -13.20
C THR A 300 14.42 20.00 -13.48
N GLN A 301 15.70 20.33 -13.32
CA GLN A 301 16.19 21.67 -13.66
C GLN A 301 15.87 22.02 -15.13
N PRO A 302 15.44 23.25 -15.44
CA PRO A 302 15.09 23.64 -16.80
C PRO A 302 16.18 23.28 -17.82
N GLY A 303 15.77 22.61 -18.90
CA GLY A 303 16.69 22.18 -19.97
C GLY A 303 17.58 20.98 -19.62
N LYS A 304 17.54 20.47 -18.38
CA LYS A 304 18.34 19.32 -17.96
C LYS A 304 17.81 18.03 -18.59
N MET A 305 18.66 17.40 -19.38
CA MET A 305 18.49 16.02 -19.81
C MET A 305 19.08 15.10 -18.74
N ILE A 306 18.36 14.05 -18.35
CA ILE A 306 18.92 13.00 -17.50
C ILE A 306 19.03 11.69 -18.28
N HIS A 307 19.92 10.83 -17.80
CA HIS A 307 20.18 9.53 -18.37
C HIS A 307 19.67 8.45 -17.41
N LEU A 308 18.73 7.64 -17.88
CA LEU A 308 18.27 6.45 -17.16
C LEU A 308 18.91 5.22 -17.79
N LYS A 309 19.30 4.27 -16.94
CA LYS A 309 19.74 2.94 -17.40
C LYS A 309 18.54 2.01 -17.33
N ILE A 310 18.06 1.56 -18.49
CA ILE A 310 16.88 0.71 -18.63
C ILE A 310 17.31 -0.60 -19.28
N ARG A 311 16.81 -1.71 -18.76
CA ARG A 311 17.04 -3.01 -19.36
C ARG A 311 16.10 -3.24 -20.55
N ASN A 312 16.66 -3.53 -21.71
CA ASN A 312 15.90 -3.79 -22.93
C ASN A 312 15.35 -5.24 -22.98
N LYS A 313 14.72 -5.60 -24.10
CA LYS A 313 14.15 -6.94 -24.35
C LYS A 313 15.16 -8.09 -24.22
N ASP A 314 16.42 -7.84 -24.61
CA ASP A 314 17.51 -8.82 -24.61
C ASP A 314 18.14 -8.97 -23.21
N GLY A 315 17.80 -8.06 -22.29
CA GLY A 315 18.30 -8.06 -20.93
C GLY A 315 19.52 -7.17 -20.71
N ASP A 316 19.92 -6.38 -21.71
CA ASP A 316 21.07 -5.47 -21.67
C ASP A 316 20.68 -4.10 -21.15
N LEU A 317 21.60 -3.44 -20.44
CA LEU A 317 21.39 -2.08 -19.95
C LEU A 317 21.66 -1.08 -21.04
N GLN A 318 20.61 -0.38 -21.46
CA GLN A 318 20.67 0.72 -22.39
C GLN A 318 20.52 2.05 -21.65
N THR A 319 21.29 3.05 -22.08
CA THR A 319 21.12 4.42 -21.61
C THR A 319 20.05 5.11 -22.45
N VAL A 320 18.95 5.54 -21.83
CA VAL A 320 17.90 6.35 -22.46
C VAL A 320 18.00 7.80 -21.99
N LYS A 321 17.68 8.74 -22.88
CA LYS A 321 17.70 10.18 -22.61
C LYS A 321 16.28 10.64 -22.33
N ILE A 322 16.05 11.22 -21.15
CA ILE A 322 14.76 11.78 -20.82
C ILE A 322 14.88 13.21 -20.31
N LYS A 323 13.89 14.04 -20.64
CA LYS A 323 13.65 15.35 -20.05
C LYS A 323 12.49 15.20 -19.07
N PRO A 324 12.74 14.94 -17.78
CA PRO A 324 11.69 14.81 -16.79
C PRO A 324 11.16 16.21 -16.44
N ASP A 325 9.84 16.33 -16.39
CA ASP A 325 9.15 17.54 -15.96
C ASP A 325 8.17 17.12 -14.86
N VAL A 326 8.50 17.43 -13.60
CA VAL A 326 7.78 16.91 -12.42
C VAL A 326 7.09 18.04 -11.69
N ALA A 327 5.77 17.98 -11.58
CA ALA A 327 4.99 18.80 -10.67
C ALA A 327 4.90 18.07 -9.32
N ALA A 328 5.68 18.52 -8.34
CA ALA A 328 5.86 17.83 -7.06
C ALA A 328 5.00 18.44 -5.94
N PHE A 329 3.97 17.72 -5.54
CA PHE A 329 3.02 18.09 -4.49
C PHE A 329 3.29 17.33 -3.18
N ASN A 330 2.86 17.90 -2.06
CA ASN A 330 2.66 17.18 -0.81
C ASN A 330 1.33 17.60 -0.17
N VAL A 331 0.48 16.64 0.20
CA VAL A 331 -0.84 16.86 0.79
C VAL A 331 -0.97 15.96 2.01
N GLY A 332 -0.87 16.52 3.22
CA GLY A 332 -1.02 15.74 4.45
C GLY A 332 -2.46 15.26 4.65
N VAL A 333 -2.67 13.94 4.77
CA VAL A 333 -4.02 13.31 4.80
C VAL A 333 -4.36 12.60 6.13
N ASN A 334 -3.53 12.77 7.15
CA ASN A 334 -3.77 12.20 8.49
C ASN A 334 -4.33 13.24 9.45
N GLU A 335 -4.62 12.81 10.67
CA GLU A 335 -5.20 13.65 11.72
C GLU A 335 -4.29 14.80 12.11
N LEU A 336 -2.97 14.57 12.17
CA LEU A 336 -1.99 15.61 12.47
C LEU A 336 -2.08 16.77 11.45
N ALA A 337 -2.27 16.47 10.17
CA ALA A 337 -2.44 17.49 9.15
C ALA A 337 -3.87 18.09 9.17
N LEU A 338 -4.90 17.24 9.08
CA LEU A 338 -6.28 17.67 8.79
C LEU A 338 -7.09 18.10 10.02
N LYS A 339 -6.65 17.77 11.23
CA LYS A 339 -7.28 18.19 12.50
C LYS A 339 -6.43 19.18 13.27
N LEU A 340 -5.10 19.02 13.24
CA LEU A 340 -4.17 19.85 14.02
C LEU A 340 -3.37 20.86 13.17
N GLY A 341 -3.49 20.81 11.84
CA GLY A 341 -2.85 21.78 10.95
C GLY A 341 -1.34 21.62 10.78
N PHE A 342 -0.75 20.49 11.21
CA PHE A 342 0.70 20.31 11.13
C PHE A 342 1.18 20.13 9.69
N GLY A 343 2.23 20.88 9.34
CA GLY A 343 2.91 20.78 8.05
C GLY A 343 2.15 21.38 6.86
N LEU A 344 1.00 22.02 7.07
CA LEU A 344 0.19 22.62 6.00
C LEU A 344 0.96 23.74 5.27
N LYS A 345 1.52 24.72 6.00
CA LYS A 345 2.31 25.81 5.40
C LYS A 345 3.52 25.30 4.60
N ALA A 346 4.20 24.26 5.10
CA ALA A 346 5.33 23.68 4.39
C ALA A 346 4.88 23.00 3.08
N SER A 347 3.76 22.28 3.14
CA SER A 347 3.13 21.63 1.98
C SER A 347 2.64 22.64 0.95
N ASP A 348 1.97 23.71 1.39
CA ASP A 348 1.41 24.75 0.51
C ASP A 348 2.49 25.47 -0.31
N ARG A 349 3.70 25.65 0.24
CA ARG A 349 4.81 26.23 -0.54
C ARG A 349 5.18 25.37 -1.74
N TYR A 350 5.33 24.06 -1.55
CA TYR A 350 5.61 23.14 -2.65
C TYR A 350 4.41 23.03 -3.60
N ASN A 351 3.20 22.95 -3.05
CA ASN A 351 1.98 22.84 -3.86
C ASN A 351 1.74 24.08 -4.72
N ALA A 352 2.04 25.29 -4.25
CA ALA A 352 1.86 26.51 -5.03
C ALA A 352 2.71 26.50 -6.31
N GLU A 353 3.99 26.13 -6.19
CA GLU A 353 4.90 25.99 -7.34
C GLU A 353 4.40 24.93 -8.32
N ALA A 354 4.04 23.75 -7.81
CA ALA A 354 3.51 22.67 -8.63
C ALA A 354 2.14 22.99 -9.27
N LEU A 355 1.27 23.77 -8.58
CA LEU A 355 0.01 24.26 -9.13
C LEU A 355 0.24 25.23 -10.28
N HIS A 356 1.21 26.14 -10.18
CA HIS A 356 1.52 27.07 -11.27
C HIS A 356 2.03 26.32 -12.51
N GLN A 357 2.84 25.28 -12.33
CA GLN A 357 3.29 24.41 -13.42
C GLN A 357 2.13 23.65 -14.06
N LEU A 358 1.23 23.08 -13.25
CA LEU A 358 0.12 22.26 -13.73
C LEU A 358 -1.03 23.09 -14.34
N LEU A 359 -1.44 24.18 -13.68
CA LEU A 359 -2.66 24.95 -13.96
C LEU A 359 -2.41 26.40 -14.38
N GLY A 360 -1.16 26.86 -14.42
CA GLY A 360 -0.78 28.25 -14.69
C GLY A 360 -0.87 29.18 -13.48
N ASN A 361 -0.45 30.43 -13.66
CA ASN A 361 -0.35 31.42 -12.56
C ASN A 361 -1.72 31.93 -12.07
N ASP A 362 -2.76 31.87 -12.90
CA ASP A 362 -4.11 32.29 -12.49
C ASP A 362 -4.91 31.12 -11.90
N LEU A 363 -4.82 31.00 -10.57
CA LEU A 363 -5.48 29.94 -9.79
C LEU A 363 -6.92 30.28 -9.38
N ARG A 364 -7.55 31.32 -9.95
CA ARG A 364 -8.98 31.58 -9.74
C ARG A 364 -9.84 30.50 -10.41
N PRO A 365 -10.86 29.93 -9.73
CA PRO A 365 -11.69 28.86 -10.28
C PRO A 365 -12.32 29.16 -11.64
N GLU A 366 -12.73 30.41 -11.87
CA GLU A 366 -13.33 30.88 -13.12
C GLU A 366 -12.31 31.11 -14.25
N ALA A 367 -11.02 31.22 -13.92
CA ALA A 367 -9.98 31.45 -14.91
C ALA A 367 -9.69 30.18 -15.71
N ARG A 368 -9.51 30.34 -17.03
CA ARG A 368 -9.07 29.24 -17.90
C ARG A 368 -7.75 28.65 -17.37
N PRO A 369 -7.59 27.33 -17.31
CA PRO A 369 -6.33 26.71 -16.93
C PRO A 369 -5.21 27.13 -17.90
N GLY A 370 -4.06 27.51 -17.36
CA GLY A 370 -2.78 27.59 -18.08
C GLY A 370 -1.91 26.37 -17.77
N GLY A 371 -0.59 26.52 -17.88
CA GLY A 371 0.36 25.43 -17.58
C GLY A 371 0.14 24.21 -18.47
N TRP A 372 0.50 23.02 -17.98
CA TRP A 372 0.30 21.78 -18.72
C TRP A 372 -1.17 21.51 -19.08
N VAL A 373 -2.11 21.87 -18.20
CA VAL A 373 -3.54 21.67 -18.48
C VAL A 373 -4.02 22.60 -19.59
N GLY A 374 -3.58 23.86 -19.60
CA GLY A 374 -3.90 24.79 -20.68
C GLY A 374 -3.37 24.33 -22.03
N GLU A 375 -2.14 23.81 -22.06
CA GLU A 375 -1.53 23.20 -23.26
C GLU A 375 -2.33 21.99 -23.78
N TRP A 376 -2.84 21.15 -22.87
CA TRP A 376 -3.68 20.00 -23.21
C TRP A 376 -5.05 20.44 -23.77
N LEU A 377 -5.74 21.33 -23.06
CA LEU A 377 -7.08 21.80 -23.45
C LEU A 377 -7.09 22.59 -24.77
N ALA A 378 -5.98 23.25 -25.14
CA ALA A 378 -5.83 23.94 -26.41
C ALA A 378 -5.90 22.99 -27.63
N GLN A 379 -5.73 21.68 -27.43
CA GLN A 379 -5.81 20.67 -28.49
C GLN A 379 -7.25 20.15 -28.69
N TYR A 380 -8.24 20.65 -27.93
CA TYR A 380 -9.63 20.20 -27.97
C TYR A 380 -9.80 18.67 -27.84
N PRO A 381 -9.25 18.05 -26.78
CA PRO A 381 -9.30 16.60 -26.59
C PRO A 381 -10.72 16.12 -26.24
N ASP A 382 -11.02 14.84 -26.51
CA ASP A 382 -12.34 14.23 -26.23
C ASP A 382 -12.75 14.32 -24.75
N ASN A 383 -11.78 14.38 -23.83
CA ASN A 383 -12.00 14.48 -22.39
C ASN A 383 -11.99 15.93 -21.85
N TYR A 384 -12.17 16.94 -22.71
CA TYR A 384 -12.10 18.36 -22.36
C TYR A 384 -12.90 18.72 -21.09
N GLU A 385 -14.16 18.27 -20.99
CA GLU A 385 -15.03 18.61 -19.85
C GLU A 385 -14.56 17.98 -18.53
N VAL A 386 -14.01 16.76 -18.58
CA VAL A 386 -13.45 16.09 -17.40
C VAL A 386 -12.24 16.85 -16.90
N VAL A 387 -11.29 17.16 -17.79
CA VAL A 387 -10.07 17.92 -17.47
C VAL A 387 -10.40 19.30 -16.92
N ASN A 388 -11.31 20.02 -17.59
CA ASN A 388 -11.73 21.36 -17.19
C ASN A 388 -12.43 21.35 -15.82
N THR A 389 -13.27 20.34 -15.55
CA THR A 389 -13.94 20.17 -14.26
C THR A 389 -12.94 19.85 -13.15
N LEU A 390 -11.99 18.93 -13.36
CA LEU A 390 -10.94 18.62 -12.39
C LEU A 390 -10.09 19.86 -12.08
N ALA A 391 -9.70 20.61 -13.11
CA ALA A 391 -8.94 21.85 -12.94
C ALA A 391 -9.69 22.88 -12.10
N ARG A 392 -10.99 23.10 -12.38
CA ARG A 392 -11.84 23.98 -11.57
C ARG A 392 -11.95 23.50 -10.13
N GLN A 393 -12.23 22.21 -9.90
CA GLN A 393 -12.30 21.64 -8.55
C GLN A 393 -10.99 21.80 -7.77
N ILE A 394 -9.83 21.63 -8.41
CA ILE A 394 -8.53 21.83 -7.77
C ILE A 394 -8.34 23.30 -7.39
N LYS A 395 -8.65 24.24 -8.30
CA LYS A 395 -8.60 25.68 -8.01
C LYS A 395 -9.55 26.07 -6.87
N ASP A 396 -10.76 25.51 -6.83
CA ASP A 396 -11.73 25.71 -5.76
C ASP A 396 -11.22 25.19 -4.40
N ILE A 397 -10.66 23.97 -4.39
CA ILE A 397 -10.06 23.40 -3.18
C ILE A 397 -8.92 24.28 -2.68
N TRP A 398 -8.05 24.75 -3.59
CA TRP A 398 -6.91 25.59 -3.25
C TRP A 398 -7.34 26.96 -2.72
N LYS A 399 -8.19 27.69 -3.46
CA LYS A 399 -8.69 29.02 -3.09
C LYS A 399 -9.34 29.03 -1.71
N ASN A 400 -10.08 27.97 -1.37
CA ASN A 400 -10.83 27.87 -0.12
C ASN A 400 -10.08 27.07 0.97
N ASN A 401 -8.82 26.67 0.73
CA ASN A 401 -8.01 25.84 1.63
C ASN A 401 -8.75 24.55 2.09
N LEU A 402 -9.56 23.95 1.22
CA LEU A 402 -10.37 22.78 1.61
C LEU A 402 -9.48 21.56 1.89
N HIS A 403 -8.27 21.51 1.34
CA HIS A 403 -7.28 20.46 1.61
C HIS A 403 -6.65 20.54 3.00
N HIS A 404 -6.88 21.61 3.76
CA HIS A 404 -6.44 21.72 5.16
C HIS A 404 -7.35 21.01 6.14
N LYS A 405 -8.51 20.52 5.68
CA LYS A 405 -9.53 19.90 6.51
C LYS A 405 -10.02 18.61 5.88
N ASP A 406 -10.45 17.69 6.73
CA ASP A 406 -11.11 16.46 6.29
C ASP A 406 -12.36 16.78 5.45
N GLY A 407 -13.30 17.56 5.99
CA GLY A 407 -14.51 17.98 5.28
C GLY A 407 -15.20 16.84 4.55
N GLY A 408 -15.30 15.65 5.16
CA GLY A 408 -15.93 14.47 4.56
C GLY A 408 -15.12 13.73 3.50
N GLU A 409 -13.93 14.19 3.11
CA GLU A 409 -13.09 13.61 2.05
C GLU A 409 -11.60 13.97 2.25
N PRO A 410 -10.83 13.17 2.99
CA PRO A 410 -9.44 13.49 3.36
C PRO A 410 -8.48 13.61 2.17
N TYR A 411 -8.76 12.89 1.08
CA TYR A 411 -7.90 12.81 -0.10
C TYR A 411 -8.30 13.79 -1.22
N LYS A 412 -9.25 14.70 -0.97
CA LYS A 412 -9.92 15.48 -2.03
C LYS A 412 -8.96 16.12 -3.05
N LEU A 413 -7.91 16.80 -2.57
CA LEU A 413 -6.91 17.42 -3.44
C LEU A 413 -6.00 16.38 -4.10
N ALA A 414 -5.46 15.47 -3.30
CA ALA A 414 -4.51 14.46 -3.74
C ALA A 414 -5.10 13.56 -4.86
N GLN A 415 -6.33 13.11 -4.68
CA GLN A 415 -7.07 12.31 -5.66
C GLN A 415 -7.22 13.07 -6.97
N ARG A 416 -7.72 14.32 -6.93
CA ARG A 416 -7.97 15.12 -8.13
C ARG A 416 -6.69 15.46 -8.89
N LEU A 417 -5.59 15.71 -8.19
CA LEU A 417 -4.27 15.89 -8.81
C LEU A 417 -3.83 14.65 -9.59
N ALA A 418 -3.99 13.46 -9.00
CA ALA A 418 -3.63 12.20 -9.67
C ALA A 418 -4.55 11.90 -10.85
N MET A 419 -5.86 12.14 -10.71
CA MET A 419 -6.82 11.99 -11.81
C MET A 419 -6.50 12.96 -12.95
N LEU A 420 -6.32 14.25 -12.64
CA LEU A 420 -6.01 15.27 -13.64
C LEU A 420 -4.73 14.93 -14.41
N ALA A 421 -3.70 14.45 -13.71
CA ALA A 421 -2.45 14.02 -14.34
C ALA A 421 -2.71 12.92 -15.38
N HIS A 422 -3.48 11.90 -15.02
CA HIS A 422 -3.86 10.81 -15.94
C HIS A 422 -4.60 11.34 -17.18
N GLU A 423 -5.60 12.20 -16.95
CA GLU A 423 -6.46 12.74 -18.01
C GLU A 423 -5.70 13.66 -19.00
N ILE A 424 -4.57 14.25 -18.61
CA ILE A 424 -3.73 15.07 -19.51
C ILE A 424 -2.50 14.32 -20.06
N ASP A 425 -2.54 12.99 -20.02
CA ASP A 425 -1.47 12.08 -20.44
C ASP A 425 -0.15 12.21 -19.64
N ALA A 426 -0.12 12.98 -18.55
CA ALA A 426 0.97 12.93 -17.59
C ALA A 426 0.92 11.64 -16.74
N VAL A 427 2.04 11.25 -16.14
CA VAL A 427 2.06 10.08 -15.26
C VAL A 427 1.73 10.51 -13.82
N PRO A 428 0.62 10.04 -13.22
CA PRO A 428 0.39 10.22 -11.79
C PRO A 428 1.32 9.30 -10.99
N ALA A 429 1.97 9.86 -9.97
CA ALA A 429 2.69 9.11 -8.96
C ALA A 429 2.26 9.56 -7.56
N TRP A 430 2.11 8.64 -6.62
CA TRP A 430 1.78 8.99 -5.24
C TRP A 430 2.54 8.17 -4.21
N ASN A 431 2.84 8.83 -3.08
CA ASN A 431 3.63 8.22 -2.03
C ASN A 431 3.19 8.63 -0.63
N CYS A 432 3.62 7.84 0.35
CA CYS A 432 3.63 8.21 1.75
C CYS A 432 4.88 7.58 2.39
N LYS A 433 5.11 7.80 3.68
CA LYS A 433 6.28 7.23 4.39
C LYS A 433 6.59 5.76 4.03
N SER A 434 5.61 4.87 4.12
CA SER A 434 5.76 3.42 3.85
C SER A 434 5.28 2.99 2.46
N GLY A 435 4.62 3.88 1.72
CA GLY A 435 3.93 3.53 0.48
C GLY A 435 2.80 2.51 0.64
N LYS A 436 2.30 2.26 1.87
CA LYS A 436 1.37 1.16 2.19
C LYS A 436 -0.06 1.62 2.49
N ASP A 437 -0.27 2.25 3.65
CA ASP A 437 -1.60 2.49 4.23
C ASP A 437 -2.30 3.70 3.59
N ARG A 438 -1.70 4.90 3.68
CA ARG A 438 -2.23 6.15 3.09
C ARG A 438 -2.32 6.08 1.57
N THR A 439 -1.29 5.54 0.92
CA THR A 439 -1.28 5.34 -0.54
C THR A 439 -2.27 4.28 -1.01
N GLY A 440 -2.55 3.24 -0.20
CA GLY A 440 -3.56 2.25 -0.53
C GLY A 440 -4.98 2.79 -0.38
N MET A 441 -5.20 3.70 0.59
CA MET A 441 -6.45 4.45 0.66
C MET A 441 -6.61 5.42 -0.52
N MET A 442 -5.55 6.17 -0.87
CA MET A 442 -5.56 7.03 -2.06
C MET A 442 -5.84 6.24 -3.35
N ASP A 443 -5.21 5.08 -3.54
CA ASP A 443 -5.47 4.19 -4.67
C ASP A 443 -6.95 3.77 -4.73
N SER A 444 -7.53 3.45 -3.58
CA SER A 444 -8.95 3.05 -3.49
C SER A 444 -9.90 4.22 -3.80
N GLU A 445 -9.58 5.43 -3.34
CA GLU A 445 -10.35 6.64 -3.67
C GLU A 445 -10.27 6.95 -5.18
N ILE A 446 -9.08 6.90 -5.80
CA ILE A 446 -8.90 7.15 -7.24
C ILE A 446 -9.69 6.13 -8.07
N LYS A 447 -9.59 4.84 -7.73
CA LYS A 447 -10.30 3.76 -8.43
C LYS A 447 -11.81 3.87 -8.29
N ARG A 448 -12.30 4.19 -7.09
CA ARG A 448 -13.72 4.46 -6.87
C ARG A 448 -14.20 5.56 -7.81
N GLU A 449 -13.49 6.68 -7.88
CA GLU A 449 -13.92 7.83 -8.68
C GLU A 449 -13.87 7.57 -10.18
N HIS A 450 -12.86 6.87 -10.70
CA HIS A 450 -12.85 6.49 -12.13
C HIS A 450 -13.95 5.48 -12.47
N ILE A 451 -14.27 4.55 -11.59
CA ILE A 451 -15.42 3.64 -11.77
C ILE A 451 -16.74 4.43 -11.76
N SER A 452 -16.89 5.38 -10.84
CA SER A 452 -18.06 6.27 -10.81
C SER A 452 -18.16 7.12 -12.08
N LEU A 453 -17.08 7.79 -12.48
CA LEU A 453 -17.00 8.60 -13.70
C LEU A 453 -17.33 7.78 -14.95
N HIS A 454 -16.82 6.55 -15.03
CA HIS A 454 -17.11 5.62 -16.11
C HIS A 454 -18.62 5.33 -16.23
N GLN A 455 -19.31 5.15 -15.11
CA GLN A 455 -20.73 4.77 -15.09
C GLN A 455 -21.70 5.94 -15.20
N THR A 456 -21.33 7.11 -14.67
CA THR A 456 -22.24 8.26 -14.58
C THR A 456 -21.87 9.38 -15.53
N HIS A 457 -20.68 9.32 -16.14
CA HIS A 457 -20.07 10.42 -16.91
C HIS A 457 -19.95 11.74 -16.12
N MET A 458 -19.95 11.66 -14.79
CA MET A 458 -19.88 12.83 -13.91
C MET A 458 -18.86 12.62 -12.79
N LEU A 459 -18.11 13.68 -12.49
CA LEU A 459 -17.22 13.75 -11.33
C LEU A 459 -17.98 14.16 -10.08
N SER A 460 -17.61 13.55 -8.96
CA SER A 460 -18.13 13.88 -7.63
C SER A 460 -17.62 15.25 -7.18
N ALA A 461 -18.52 16.02 -6.57
CA ALA A 461 -18.16 17.28 -5.93
C ALA A 461 -17.18 17.05 -4.76
N PRO A 462 -16.19 17.94 -4.56
CA PRO A 462 -15.24 17.82 -3.46
C PRO A 462 -15.89 18.05 -2.10
N GLY A 463 -15.37 17.38 -1.08
CA GLY A 463 -15.78 17.56 0.31
C GLY A 463 -17.13 16.95 0.67
N SER A 464 -17.61 16.00 -0.12
CA SER A 464 -18.85 15.27 0.15
C SER A 464 -18.57 13.81 0.46
N LEU A 465 -19.42 13.23 1.32
CA LEU A 465 -19.47 11.78 1.45
C LEU A 465 -19.98 11.18 0.14
N PRO A 466 -19.50 10.00 -0.29
CA PRO A 466 -20.10 9.30 -1.40
C PRO A 466 -21.56 8.98 -1.08
N ASP A 467 -22.43 9.02 -2.09
CA ASP A 467 -23.80 8.51 -1.97
C ASP A 467 -23.81 6.97 -1.82
N SER A 468 -24.99 6.38 -1.70
CA SER A 468 -25.09 4.92 -1.50
C SER A 468 -24.46 4.09 -2.63
N GLY A 469 -24.48 4.60 -3.87
CA GLY A 469 -23.83 3.95 -5.02
C GLY A 469 -22.31 4.04 -4.91
N GLY A 470 -21.80 5.25 -4.66
CA GLY A 470 -20.39 5.52 -4.45
C GLY A 470 -19.80 4.76 -3.26
N GLN A 471 -20.54 4.62 -2.16
CA GLN A 471 -20.14 3.80 -1.01
C GLN A 471 -20.00 2.32 -1.41
N LYS A 472 -20.96 1.76 -2.15
CA LYS A 472 -20.90 0.37 -2.64
C LYS A 472 -19.71 0.13 -3.56
N ILE A 473 -19.41 1.07 -4.47
CA ILE A 473 -18.20 1.02 -5.29
C ILE A 473 -16.97 1.04 -4.38
N PHE A 474 -16.92 1.95 -3.42
CA PHE A 474 -15.77 2.10 -2.54
C PHE A 474 -15.49 0.84 -1.73
N GLN A 475 -16.54 0.24 -1.15
CA GLN A 475 -16.46 -1.02 -0.41
C GLN A 475 -15.87 -2.15 -1.28
N LYS A 476 -16.35 -2.30 -2.52
CA LYS A 476 -15.83 -3.29 -3.47
C LYS A 476 -14.37 -3.02 -3.82
N VAL A 477 -14.00 -1.76 -4.06
CA VAL A 477 -12.62 -1.37 -4.37
C VAL A 477 -11.69 -1.61 -3.18
N LEU A 478 -12.10 -1.28 -1.95
CA LEU A 478 -11.28 -1.50 -0.76
C LEU A 478 -10.92 -2.98 -0.55
N LEU A 479 -11.84 -3.89 -0.89
CA LEU A 479 -11.61 -5.33 -0.81
C LEU A 479 -10.86 -5.92 -2.02
N ASN A 480 -11.03 -5.35 -3.21
CA ASN A 480 -10.60 -5.97 -4.48
C ASN A 480 -9.57 -5.14 -5.27
N SER A 481 -8.97 -4.10 -4.68
CA SER A 481 -7.95 -3.26 -5.33
C SER A 481 -6.53 -3.85 -5.32
N GLY A 482 -6.30 -4.91 -4.54
CA GLY A 482 -4.97 -5.51 -4.32
C GLY A 482 -4.19 -4.87 -3.15
N ASN A 483 -4.75 -3.86 -2.48
CA ASN A 483 -4.03 -3.11 -1.44
C ASN A 483 -3.76 -3.93 -0.17
N LEU A 484 -4.64 -4.87 0.18
CA LEU A 484 -4.47 -5.75 1.35
C LEU A 484 -3.31 -6.74 1.16
N GLU A 485 -3.14 -7.23 -0.06
CA GLU A 485 -2.07 -8.11 -0.49
C GLU A 485 -0.73 -7.36 -0.45
N ILE A 486 -0.68 -6.13 -0.97
CA ILE A 486 0.53 -5.30 -0.86
C ILE A 486 0.86 -5.01 0.61
N GLN A 487 -0.14 -4.77 1.46
CA GLN A 487 0.10 -4.59 2.89
C GLN A 487 0.73 -5.82 3.54
N LYS A 488 0.26 -7.02 3.16
CA LYS A 488 0.82 -8.29 3.60
C LYS A 488 2.26 -8.46 3.13
N GLN A 489 2.54 -8.23 1.84
CA GLN A 489 3.91 -8.30 1.31
C GLN A 489 4.86 -7.32 2.01
N ASN A 490 4.36 -6.16 2.45
CA ASN A 490 5.20 -5.17 3.12
C ASN A 490 5.44 -5.44 4.61
N THR A 491 4.55 -6.17 5.29
CA THR A 491 4.55 -6.24 6.77
C THR A 491 4.27 -7.61 7.36
N GLY A 492 4.09 -8.65 6.54
CA GLY A 492 3.69 -10.00 6.96
C GLY A 492 2.19 -10.16 7.21
N GLY A 493 1.42 -9.06 7.25
CA GLY A 493 -0.02 -9.10 7.50
C GLY A 493 -0.84 -8.10 6.71
N ALA A 494 -2.04 -8.51 6.32
CA ALA A 494 -3.00 -7.68 5.60
C ALA A 494 -3.74 -6.76 6.58
N GLY A 495 -3.92 -5.49 6.22
CA GLY A 495 -4.66 -4.53 7.01
C GLY A 495 -4.17 -3.10 6.84
N ASN A 496 -5.12 -2.17 6.79
CA ASN A 496 -4.87 -0.75 6.58
C ASN A 496 -4.95 0.02 7.91
N LYS A 497 -3.84 0.68 8.31
CA LYS A 497 -3.77 1.49 9.53
C LYS A 497 -4.59 2.78 9.49
N VAL A 498 -5.07 3.18 8.31
CA VAL A 498 -6.01 4.30 8.15
C VAL A 498 -7.37 3.96 8.77
N MET A 499 -7.75 2.68 8.80
CA MET A 499 -8.99 2.21 9.43
C MET A 499 -8.82 2.13 10.96
N LYS A 500 -8.80 3.29 11.62
CA LYS A 500 -8.60 3.41 13.07
C LYS A 500 -9.64 4.34 13.68
N ASN A 501 -9.95 4.06 14.95
CA ASN A 501 -10.77 4.92 15.79
C ASN A 501 -9.87 5.48 16.88
N LEU A 502 -9.84 6.80 16.98
CA LEU A 502 -9.13 7.58 17.99
C LEU A 502 -10.11 8.02 19.07
N SER A 503 -9.58 8.19 20.29
CA SER A 503 -10.28 8.84 21.40
C SER A 503 -9.60 10.18 21.70
N PRO A 504 -10.35 11.29 21.83
CA PRO A 504 -11.80 11.41 21.62
C PRO A 504 -12.21 11.31 20.13
N GLU A 505 -13.47 10.91 19.87
CA GLU A 505 -13.98 10.64 18.51
C GLU A 505 -13.87 11.83 17.54
N VAL A 506 -13.85 13.07 18.06
CA VAL A 506 -13.69 14.29 17.25
C VAL A 506 -12.37 14.31 16.46
N LEU A 507 -11.36 13.54 16.90
CA LEU A 507 -10.09 13.37 16.18
C LEU A 507 -10.20 12.43 14.98
N ASN A 508 -11.29 11.65 14.87
CA ASN A 508 -11.49 10.76 13.73
C ASN A 508 -11.68 11.55 12.44
N LEU A 509 -11.05 11.03 11.38
CA LEU A 509 -11.35 11.43 10.01
C LEU A 509 -12.58 10.68 9.50
N SER A 510 -13.16 11.18 8.42
CA SER A 510 -14.44 10.73 7.87
C SER A 510 -14.43 9.32 7.25
N TYR A 511 -13.31 8.58 7.32
CA TYR A 511 -13.16 7.27 6.66
C TYR A 511 -14.30 6.30 6.95
N GLN A 512 -14.67 6.12 8.23
CA GLN A 512 -15.73 5.17 8.59
C GLN A 512 -17.07 5.56 7.94
N LYS A 513 -17.39 6.86 7.92
CA LYS A 513 -18.60 7.40 7.26
C LYS A 513 -18.53 7.26 5.75
N ARG A 514 -17.34 7.40 5.14
CA ARG A 514 -17.14 7.21 3.70
C ARG A 514 -17.28 5.74 3.29
N VAL A 515 -16.87 4.79 4.14
CA VAL A 515 -17.07 3.36 3.88
C VAL A 515 -18.55 2.99 4.03
N GLY A 516 -19.21 3.49 5.08
CA GLY A 516 -20.66 3.29 5.31
C GLY A 516 -21.06 1.86 5.68
N ASP A 517 -20.10 0.94 5.86
CA ASP A 517 -20.34 -0.45 6.25
C ASP A 517 -19.28 -0.91 7.27
N GLU A 518 -19.73 -1.30 8.46
CA GLU A 518 -18.86 -1.70 9.56
C GLU A 518 -18.14 -3.03 9.32
N ASN A 519 -18.78 -3.97 8.62
CA ASN A 519 -18.14 -5.25 8.30
C ASN A 519 -16.98 -5.05 7.32
N ILE A 520 -17.20 -4.23 6.28
CA ILE A 520 -16.17 -3.85 5.32
C ILE A 520 -15.05 -3.08 6.04
N TRP A 521 -15.40 -2.13 6.92
CA TRP A 521 -14.43 -1.40 7.73
C TRP A 521 -13.51 -2.34 8.53
N GLN A 522 -14.08 -3.29 9.27
CA GLN A 522 -13.31 -4.26 10.06
C GLN A 522 -12.50 -5.23 9.18
N SER A 523 -13.05 -5.65 8.04
CA SER A 523 -12.34 -6.46 7.03
C SER A 523 -11.08 -5.76 6.53
N VAL A 524 -11.20 -4.49 6.13
CA VAL A 524 -10.09 -3.72 5.54
C VAL A 524 -9.07 -3.30 6.60
N LYS A 525 -9.51 -3.05 7.84
CA LYS A 525 -8.64 -2.84 8.98
C LYS A 525 -7.73 -4.04 9.21
N GLY A 526 -8.27 -5.26 9.08
CA GLY A 526 -7.52 -6.50 9.18
C GLY A 526 -6.68 -6.55 10.46
N ILE A 527 -5.45 -7.08 10.37
CA ILE A 527 -4.56 -7.22 11.52
C ILE A 527 -3.60 -6.03 11.69
N SER A 528 -3.92 -4.87 11.10
CA SER A 528 -3.02 -3.70 11.07
C SER A 528 -2.61 -3.19 12.46
N SER A 529 -3.50 -3.36 13.45
CA SER A 529 -3.31 -2.98 14.85
C SER A 529 -2.29 -3.86 15.59
N LEU A 530 -2.06 -5.08 15.09
CA LEU A 530 -1.12 -6.06 15.66
C LEU A 530 0.28 -5.92 15.08
N ILE A 531 0.39 -5.29 13.89
CA ILE A 531 1.65 -5.09 13.18
C ILE A 531 2.33 -3.81 13.68
N THR A 532 3.26 -3.96 14.61
CA THR A 532 4.14 -2.89 15.08
C THR A 532 5.45 -2.90 14.29
N SER A 533 5.74 -1.76 13.65
CA SER A 533 7.03 -1.51 12.97
C SER A 533 8.14 -1.39 14.00
#